data_AF-A0A1Y1N1I1-F1
#
_entry.id   AF-A0A1Y1N1I1-F1
#
_cell.length_a   1.000
_cell.length_b   1.000
_cell.length_c   1.000
_cell.angle_alpha   90.00
_cell.angle_beta   90.00
_cell.angle_gamma   90.00
#
_symmetry.space_group_name_H-M   'P 1'
#
loop_
_entity.id
_entity.type
_entity.pdbx_description
1 polymer ?
#
loop_
_entity_poly.entity_id
_entity_poly.type
_entity_poly.pdbx_seq_one_letter_code
_entity_poly.pdbx_strand_id
1 'polypeptide(L)'
;MVGILHGRYPEMHLTTEELKALQEGILEIIRNLEEGMVGPQFLGSTFKPGRLLVNCADETTAEWLKGVVPSVKPWEGVTLRAIDEKEIPKATIVKDYFPSQSVT
;
A
#
# COMPACT_ATOMS: atom_id res chain seq x y z
N MET A 1 6.82 -6.61 5.92
CA MET A 1 5.54 -6.45 5.17
C MET A 1 5.83 -5.77 3.85
N VAL A 2 4.92 -5.86 2.89
CA VAL A 2 4.97 -5.06 1.64
C VAL A 2 4.00 -3.89 1.77
N GLY A 3 4.45 -2.70 1.43
CA GLY A 3 3.59 -1.51 1.39
C GLY A 3 3.13 -1.19 -0.01
N ILE A 4 1.84 -0.99 -0.18
CA ILE A 4 1.23 -0.50 -1.41
C ILE A 4 0.81 0.95 -1.23
N LEU A 5 1.29 1.80 -2.12
CA LEU A 5 1.19 3.26 -2.04
C LEU A 5 0.98 3.87 -3.42
N HIS A 6 0.55 5.12 -3.43
CA HIS A 6 0.53 5.92 -4.65
C HIS A 6 1.96 6.04 -5.24
N GLY A 7 2.08 6.07 -6.57
CA GLY A 7 3.37 6.12 -7.27
C GLY A 7 4.17 7.38 -6.96
N ARG A 8 3.46 8.47 -6.63
CA ARG A 8 4.02 9.76 -6.15
C ARG A 8 3.96 9.91 -4.62
N TYR A 9 4.16 8.83 -3.88
CA TYR A 9 4.27 8.91 -2.42
C TYR A 9 5.69 9.35 -2.04
N PRO A 10 5.87 10.30 -1.10
CA PRO A 10 4.88 10.79 -0.12
C PRO A 10 4.07 12.04 -0.53
N GLU A 11 4.27 12.59 -1.73
CA GLU A 11 3.58 13.81 -2.19
C GLU A 11 2.07 13.62 -2.36
N MET A 12 1.64 12.38 -2.61
CA MET A 12 0.25 11.98 -2.78
C MET A 12 -0.05 10.73 -1.96
N HIS A 13 -1.23 10.74 -1.33
CA HIS A 13 -1.71 9.70 -0.44
C HIS A 13 -2.98 9.08 -0.99
N LEU A 14 -3.13 7.77 -0.83
CA LEU A 14 -4.38 7.08 -1.09
C LEU A 14 -5.38 7.37 0.04
N THR A 15 -6.61 7.72 -0.32
CA THR A 15 -7.75 7.84 0.60
C THR A 15 -8.17 6.47 1.14
N THR A 16 -9.01 6.46 2.16
CA THR A 16 -9.54 5.20 2.73
C THR A 16 -10.35 4.42 1.68
N GLU A 17 -11.15 5.12 0.88
CA GLU A 17 -11.97 4.57 -0.19
C GLU A 17 -11.11 3.95 -1.29
N GLU A 18 -10.06 4.66 -1.71
CA GLU A 18 -9.07 4.18 -2.67
C GLU A 18 -8.31 2.95 -2.15
N LEU A 19 -7.95 2.92 -0.86
CA LEU A 19 -7.31 1.74 -0.27
C LEU A 19 -8.23 0.51 -0.25
N LYS A 20 -9.54 0.71 -0.05
CA LYS A 20 -10.53 -0.38 -0.12
C LYS A 20 -10.69 -0.88 -1.56
N ALA A 21 -10.80 0.04 -2.53
CA ALA A 21 -10.90 -0.31 -3.95
C ALA A 21 -9.64 -1.05 -4.44
N LEU A 22 -8.46 -0.63 -3.97
CA LEU A 22 -7.19 -1.32 -4.21
C LEU A 22 -7.21 -2.76 -3.66
N GLN A 23 -7.63 -2.94 -2.41
CA GLN A 23 -7.71 -4.28 -1.82
C GLN A 23 -8.64 -5.19 -2.61
N GLU A 24 -9.81 -4.70 -3.03
CA GLU A 24 -10.75 -5.48 -3.84
C GLU A 24 -10.17 -5.84 -5.21
N GLY A 25 -9.49 -4.90 -5.88
CA GLY A 25 -8.83 -5.16 -7.16
C GLY A 25 -7.74 -6.24 -7.07
N ILE A 26 -6.99 -6.30 -5.97
CA ILE A 26 -6.02 -7.37 -5.73
C ILE A 26 -6.73 -8.70 -5.50
N LEU A 27 -7.82 -8.72 -4.72
CA LEU A 27 -8.62 -9.93 -4.49
C LEU A 27 -9.24 -10.46 -5.79
N GLU A 28 -9.68 -9.59 -6.69
CA GLU A 28 -10.20 -9.97 -7.99
C GLU A 28 -9.14 -10.65 -8.87
N ILE A 29 -7.91 -10.14 -8.88
CA ILE A 29 -6.79 -10.79 -9.58
C ILE A 29 -6.55 -12.19 -9.02
N ILE A 30 -6.57 -12.35 -7.69
CA ILE A 30 -6.37 -13.65 -7.04
C ILE A 30 -7.50 -14.63 -7.40
N ARG A 31 -8.75 -14.16 -7.42
CA ARG A 31 -9.93 -14.97 -7.79
C ARG A 31 -9.87 -15.44 -9.25
N ASN A 32 -9.19 -14.71 -10.12
CA ASN A 32 -9.05 -15.01 -11.54
C ASN A 32 -7.74 -15.76 -11.90
N LEU A 33 -6.95 -16.18 -10.91
CA LEU A 33 -5.80 -17.06 -11.17
C LEU A 33 -6.29 -18.42 -11.66
N GLU A 34 -5.55 -19.03 -12.59
CA GLU A 34 -5.91 -20.32 -13.19
C GLU A 34 -6.02 -21.43 -12.14
N GLU A 35 -7.03 -22.28 -12.29
CA GLU A 35 -7.20 -23.44 -11.42
C GLU A 35 -5.96 -24.35 -11.47
N GLY A 36 -5.42 -24.67 -10.29
CA GLY A 36 -4.22 -25.51 -10.16
C GLY A 36 -2.90 -24.74 -9.97
N MET A 37 -2.90 -23.41 -10.11
CA MET A 37 -1.76 -22.60 -9.70
C MET A 37 -1.70 -22.45 -8.16
N VAL A 38 -0.50 -22.55 -7.60
CA VAL A 38 -0.26 -22.15 -6.20
C VAL A 38 -0.34 -20.62 -6.14
N GLY A 39 -1.45 -20.11 -5.62
CA GLY A 39 -1.67 -18.67 -5.46
C GLY A 39 -0.83 -18.06 -4.32
N PRO A 40 -0.71 -16.72 -4.30
CA PRO A 40 -0.04 -16.00 -3.22
C PRO A 40 -0.73 -16.24 -1.86
N GLN A 41 0.06 -16.31 -0.78
CA GLN A 41 -0.46 -16.51 0.57
C GLN A 41 -0.30 -15.26 1.43
N PHE A 42 -1.42 -14.68 1.85
CA PHE A 42 -1.45 -13.49 2.70
C PHE A 42 -1.88 -13.85 4.13
N LEU A 43 -1.14 -13.33 5.10
CA LEU A 43 -1.43 -13.48 6.54
C LEU A 43 -2.32 -12.35 7.08
N GLY A 44 -2.62 -11.34 6.25
CA GLY A 44 -3.49 -10.21 6.58
C GLY A 44 -3.02 -8.91 5.96
N SER A 45 -3.80 -7.84 6.18
CA SER A 45 -3.45 -6.48 5.75
C SER A 45 -3.75 -5.46 6.86
N THR A 46 -3.13 -4.29 6.76
CA THR A 46 -3.33 -3.18 7.71
C THR A 46 -3.43 -1.88 6.93
N PHE A 47 -4.56 -1.19 7.10
CA PHE A 47 -4.76 0.14 6.57
C PHE A 47 -3.95 1.14 7.41
N LYS A 48 -3.10 1.92 6.73
CA LYS A 48 -2.40 3.06 7.32
C LYS A 48 -2.77 4.32 6.54
N PRO A 49 -2.61 5.52 7.12
CA PRO A 49 -2.82 6.75 6.36
C PRO A 49 -2.00 6.75 5.08
N GLY A 50 -2.69 6.86 3.93
CA GLY A 50 -2.10 6.94 2.61
C GLY A 50 -1.58 5.64 1.99
N ARG A 51 -1.66 4.49 2.67
CA ARG A 51 -1.05 3.23 2.20
C ARG A 51 -1.67 1.97 2.82
N LEU A 52 -1.55 0.85 2.10
CA LEU A 52 -1.93 -0.48 2.57
C LEU A 52 -0.67 -1.28 2.90
N LEU A 53 -0.57 -1.85 4.10
CA LEU A 53 0.49 -2.81 4.42
C LEU A 53 -0.07 -4.22 4.30
N VAL A 54 0.62 -5.09 3.57
CA VAL A 54 0.21 -6.48 3.35
C VAL A 54 1.24 -7.41 3.97
N ASN A 55 0.75 -8.32 4.81
CA ASN A 55 1.57 -9.36 5.41
C ASN A 55 1.59 -10.58 4.48
N CYS A 56 2.71 -10.77 3.78
CA CYS A 56 2.94 -11.89 2.89
C CYS A 56 3.50 -13.07 3.70
N ALA A 57 3.07 -14.30 3.42
CA ALA A 57 3.54 -15.48 4.13
C ALA A 57 5.02 -15.80 3.87
N ASP A 58 5.50 -15.45 2.67
CA ASP A 58 6.87 -15.68 2.23
C ASP A 58 7.34 -14.62 1.21
N GLU A 59 8.61 -14.72 0.81
CA GLU A 59 9.24 -13.85 -0.18
C GLU A 59 8.62 -14.02 -1.57
N THR A 60 8.25 -15.24 -1.96
CA THR A 60 7.56 -15.51 -3.23
C THR A 60 6.26 -14.70 -3.35
N THR A 61 5.45 -14.68 -2.29
CA THR A 61 4.21 -13.90 -2.23
C THR A 61 4.49 -12.40 -2.25
N ALA A 62 5.56 -11.95 -1.58
CA ALA A 62 5.96 -10.55 -1.59
C ALA A 62 6.35 -10.07 -2.99
N GLU A 63 7.16 -10.84 -3.71
CA GLU A 63 7.58 -10.53 -5.07
C GLU A 63 6.41 -10.62 -6.06
N TRP A 64 5.52 -11.60 -5.90
CA TRP A 64 4.26 -11.66 -6.66
C TRP A 64 3.46 -10.36 -6.50
N LEU A 65 3.27 -9.90 -5.26
CA LEU A 65 2.50 -8.69 -4.97
C LEU A 65 3.19 -7.45 -5.58
N LYS A 66 4.52 -7.35 -5.48
CA LYS A 66 5.29 -6.27 -6.11
C LYS A 66 5.16 -6.26 -7.63
N GLY A 67 5.11 -7.44 -8.26
CA GLY A 67 4.92 -7.58 -9.70
C GLY A 67 3.52 -7.20 -10.16
N VAL A 68 2.48 -7.54 -9.39
CA VAL A 68 1.08 -7.35 -9.82
C VAL A 68 0.57 -5.93 -9.58
N VAL A 69 0.94 -5.32 -8.45
CA VAL A 69 0.40 -4.02 -8.00
C VAL A 69 0.53 -2.89 -9.03
N PRO A 70 1.64 -2.73 -9.78
CA PRO A 70 1.73 -1.71 -10.83
C PRO A 70 0.69 -1.84 -11.95
N SER A 71 0.17 -3.06 -12.18
CA SER A 71 -0.87 -3.34 -13.19
C SER A 71 -2.30 -3.17 -12.68
N VAL A 72 -2.49 -3.07 -11.36
CA VAL A 72 -3.80 -2.89 -10.72
C VAL A 72 -4.32 -1.48 -11.05
N LYS A 73 -5.48 -1.39 -11.71
CA LYS A 73 -6.16 -0.13 -12.08
C LYS A 73 -7.58 -0.03 -11.51
N PRO A 74 -7.71 0.10 -10.18
CA PRO A 74 -9.01 0.14 -9.49
C PRO A 74 -9.83 1.40 -9.81
N TRP A 75 -9.18 2.47 -10.30
CA TRP A 75 -9.83 3.65 -10.88
C TRP A 75 -8.92 4.31 -11.92
N GLU A 76 -9.50 5.21 -12.73
CA GLU A 76 -8.79 5.88 -13.81
C GLU A 76 -7.67 6.79 -13.30
N GLY A 77 -6.53 6.79 -14.00
CA GLY A 77 -5.40 7.68 -13.71
C GLY A 77 -4.52 7.27 -12.53
N VAL A 78 -4.85 6.22 -11.78
CA VAL A 78 -4.04 5.79 -10.65
C VAL A 78 -2.69 5.21 -11.10
N THR A 79 -1.64 5.59 -10.39
CA THR A 79 -0.33 4.92 -10.45
C THR A 79 -0.02 4.37 -9.06
N LEU A 80 0.25 3.07 -8.99
CA LEU A 80 0.53 2.36 -7.75
C LEU A 80 1.94 1.79 -7.78
N ARG A 81 2.56 1.67 -6.61
CA ARG A 81 3.79 0.90 -6.42
C ARG A 81 3.72 0.06 -5.15
N ALA A 82 4.42 -1.06 -5.16
CA ALA A 82 4.62 -1.91 -4.01
C ALA A 82 6.11 -2.00 -3.70
N ILE A 83 6.49 -1.76 -2.44
CA ILE A 83 7.88 -1.75 -1.97
C ILE A 83 7.96 -2.41 -0.59
N ASP A 84 9.15 -2.77 -0.13
CA ASP A 84 9.30 -3.26 1.24
C ASP A 84 8.92 -2.15 2.23
N GLU A 85 8.28 -2.51 3.34
CA GLU A 85 7.87 -1.53 4.37
C GLU A 85 9.05 -0.68 4.89
N LYS A 86 10.25 -1.26 4.97
CA LYS A 86 11.47 -0.58 5.40
C LYS A 86 11.91 0.55 4.45
N GLU A 87 11.49 0.49 3.19
CA GLU A 87 11.83 1.46 2.13
C GLU A 87 10.80 2.58 2.01
N ILE A 88 9.66 2.47 2.70
CA ILE A 88 8.63 3.51 2.69
C ILE A 88 9.23 4.77 3.33
N PRO A 89 9.21 5.93 2.63
CA PRO A 89 9.68 7.20 3.18
C PRO A 89 9.01 7.47 4.53
N LYS A 90 9.82 7.56 5.59
CA LYS A 90 9.34 7.94 6.92
C LYS A 90 9.20 9.45 6.94
N ALA A 91 8.07 9.93 7.46
CA ALA A 91 7.96 11.35 7.79
C ALA A 91 9.03 11.68 8.82
N THR A 92 10.01 12.51 8.44
CA THR A 92 10.90 13.14 9.41
C THR A 92 10.05 14.09 10.23
N ILE A 93 9.63 13.65 11.42
CA ILE A 93 8.98 14.53 12.38
C ILE A 93 10.07 15.50 12.86
N VAL A 94 10.11 16.69 12.27
CA VAL A 94 10.87 17.80 12.82
C VAL A 94 10.12 18.23 14.08
N LYS A 95 10.66 17.88 15.25
CA LYS A 95 10.22 18.46 16.52
C LYS A 95 10.73 19.89 16.55
N ASP A 96 9.97 20.81 15.99
CA ASP A 96 10.18 22.24 16.23
C ASP A 96 9.29 22.72 17.38
N TYR A 97 9.79 23.68 18.15
CA TYR A 97 9.04 24.26 19.26
C TYR A 97 8.03 25.25 18.71
N PHE A 98 6.74 25.01 18.97
CA PHE A 98 5.67 25.94 18.60
C PHE A 98 5.35 26.83 19.81
N PRO A 99 5.84 28.09 19.89
CA PRO A 99 5.51 28.97 21.01
C PRO A 99 4.03 29.37 20.94
N SER A 100 3.21 28.82 21.84
CA SER A 100 1.88 29.37 22.09
C SER A 100 2.05 30.66 22.91
N GLN A 101 1.97 31.82 22.24
CA GLN A 101 1.73 33.06 22.97
C GLN A 101 0.24 33.17 23.23
N SER A 102 -0.17 32.96 24.48
CA SER A 102 -1.46 33.45 24.97
C SER A 102 -1.35 34.98 25.03
N VAL A 103 -1.93 35.66 24.04
CA VAL A 103 -2.14 37.11 24.15
C VAL A 103 -3.23 37.31 25.19
N THR A 104 -2.90 38.07 26.23
CA THR A 104 -3.74 38.37 27.41
C THR A 104 -4.99 39.14 27.03
#